data_AF-A0A316C176-F1
#
_entry.id   AF-A0A316C176-F1
#
_cell.length_a   1.000
_cell.length_b   1.000
_cell.length_c   1.000
_cell.angle_alpha   90.00
_cell.angle_beta   90.00
_cell.angle_gamma   90.00
#
_symmetry.space_group_name_H-M   'P 1'
#
loop_
_entity.id
_entity.type
_entity.pdbx_description
1 polymer ?
#
loop_
_entity_poly.entity_id
_entity_poly.type
_entity_poly.pdbx_seq_one_letter_code
_entity_poly.pdbx_strand_id
1 'polypeptide(L)'
;MTDFLPEYRYLPWKGGYRPMFRLFTSDRWKLVRRDGEPVSCDTAGQALAEAKECVRRILNPEIRAEMAEAVPKVPDFLNPEIWDRDRKAREVQEQQEAFGTIFVRSKPVKVELAKRRARA
;
A
#
# COMPACT_ATOMS: atom_id res chain seq x y z
N MET A 1 4.43 11.74 -25.22
CA MET A 1 4.43 10.78 -24.09
C MET A 1 2.97 10.44 -23.79
N THR A 2 2.31 9.76 -24.73
CA THR A 2 0.85 9.54 -24.76
C THR A 2 0.50 8.04 -24.78
N ASP A 3 1.49 7.21 -24.45
CA ASP A 3 1.51 5.77 -24.75
C ASP A 3 0.89 4.88 -23.66
N PHE A 4 0.08 5.46 -22.77
CA PHE A 4 -0.38 4.80 -21.54
C PHE A 4 -1.81 4.27 -21.61
N LEU A 5 -2.55 4.54 -22.68
CA LEU A 5 -3.95 4.10 -22.78
C LEU A 5 -4.05 2.75 -23.49
N PRO A 6 -4.76 1.77 -22.90
CA PRO A 6 -5.04 0.52 -23.59
C PRO A 6 -5.85 0.77 -24.86
N GLU A 7 -5.52 0.03 -25.91
CA GLU A 7 -6.25 0.07 -27.18
C GLU A 7 -6.96 -1.26 -27.44
N TYR A 8 -8.08 -1.16 -28.15
CA TYR A 8 -9.00 -2.26 -28.41
C TYR A 8 -9.26 -2.37 -29.90
N ARG A 9 -9.22 -3.60 -30.42
CA ARG A 9 -9.57 -3.92 -31.81
C ARG A 9 -10.29 -5.25 -31.86
N TYR A 10 -10.80 -5.57 -33.03
CA TYR A 10 -11.34 -6.88 -33.35
C TYR A 10 -10.75 -7.36 -34.68
N LEU A 11 -10.62 -8.67 -34.81
CA LEU A 11 -10.18 -9.33 -36.02
C LEU A 11 -11.33 -10.18 -36.57
N PRO A 12 -11.86 -9.87 -37.77
CA PRO A 12 -12.83 -10.74 -38.43
C PRO A 12 -12.24 -12.14 -38.65
N TRP A 13 -12.93 -13.19 -38.21
CA TRP A 13 -12.46 -14.57 -38.26
C TRP A 13 -13.61 -15.57 -38.32
N LYS A 14 -13.62 -16.44 -39.34
CA LYS A 14 -14.60 -17.53 -39.52
C LYS A 14 -16.07 -17.11 -39.30
N GLY A 15 -16.48 -15.98 -39.88
CA GLY A 15 -17.86 -15.49 -39.77
C GLY A 15 -18.20 -14.75 -38.47
N GLY A 16 -17.24 -14.61 -37.55
CA GLY A 16 -17.36 -13.79 -36.35
C GLY A 16 -16.18 -12.84 -36.18
N TYR A 17 -15.97 -12.41 -34.95
CA TYR A 17 -14.96 -11.43 -34.57
C TYR A 17 -14.18 -11.92 -33.35
N ARG A 18 -12.86 -11.85 -33.43
CA ARG A 18 -11.97 -12.14 -32.30
C ARG A 18 -11.57 -10.84 -31.60
N PRO A 19 -11.78 -10.71 -30.28
CA PRO A 19 -11.39 -9.52 -29.56
C PRO A 19 -9.88 -9.44 -29.35
N MET A 20 -9.33 -8.24 -29.50
CA MET A 20 -7.90 -7.96 -29.35
C MET A 20 -7.67 -6.71 -28.51
N PHE A 21 -6.56 -6.70 -27.77
CA PHE A 21 -6.13 -5.54 -27.00
C PHE A 21 -4.61 -5.38 -27.02
N ARG A 22 -4.13 -4.16 -26.73
CA ARG A 22 -2.75 -3.88 -26.31
C ARG A 22 -2.80 -2.93 -25.11
N LEU A 23 -1.94 -3.14 -24.11
CA LEU A 23 -1.93 -2.31 -22.90
C LEU A 23 -1.14 -1.02 -23.11
N PHE A 24 -0.02 -1.12 -23.83
CA PHE A 24 0.82 0.01 -24.21
C PHE A 24 0.96 0.05 -25.73
N THR A 25 1.26 1.21 -26.30
CA THR A 25 1.41 1.37 -27.75
C THR A 25 2.60 0.61 -28.32
N SER A 26 3.63 0.37 -27.50
CA SER A 26 4.80 -0.46 -27.84
C SER A 26 4.52 -1.97 -27.80
N ASP A 27 3.42 -2.39 -27.19
CA ASP A 27 3.09 -3.81 -27.07
C ASP A 27 2.52 -4.37 -28.38
N ARG A 28 2.74 -5.67 -28.58
CA ARG A 28 2.04 -6.43 -29.62
C ARG A 28 0.57 -6.61 -29.23
N TRP A 29 -0.29 -6.64 -30.24
CA TRP A 29 -1.69 -6.99 -30.09
C TRP A 29 -1.84 -8.42 -29.55
N LYS A 30 -2.64 -8.56 -28.49
CA LYS A 30 -2.97 -9.83 -27.85
C LYS A 30 -4.43 -10.18 -28.13
N LEU A 31 -4.70 -11.45 -28.41
CA LEU A 31 -6.07 -11.97 -28.48
C LEU A 31 -6.60 -12.17 -27.07
N VAL A 32 -7.85 -11.80 -26.84
CA VAL A 32 -8.55 -12.16 -25.61
C VAL A 32 -8.78 -13.66 -25.59
N ARG A 33 -8.44 -14.27 -24.46
CA ARG A 33 -8.63 -15.71 -24.22
C ARG A 33 -9.50 -15.93 -23.00
N ARG A 34 -10.29 -17.00 -23.05
CA ARG A 34 -11.06 -17.52 -21.92
C ARG A 34 -10.74 -19.01 -21.84
N ASP A 35 -10.30 -19.46 -20.67
CA ASP A 35 -9.92 -20.86 -20.41
C ASP A 35 -8.88 -21.41 -21.41
N GLY A 36 -7.93 -20.56 -21.81
CA GLY A 36 -6.85 -20.91 -22.75
C GLY A 36 -7.18 -20.72 -24.23
N GLU A 37 -8.46 -20.65 -24.59
CA GLU A 37 -8.94 -20.56 -25.98
C GLU A 37 -9.26 -19.12 -26.41
N PRO A 38 -9.01 -18.73 -27.69
CA PRO A 38 -9.39 -17.43 -28.20
C PRO A 38 -10.90 -17.22 -28.22
N VAL A 39 -11.37 -16.15 -27.59
CA VAL A 39 -12.79 -15.80 -27.61
C VAL A 39 -13.22 -15.41 -29.02
N SER A 40 -14.41 -15.85 -29.42
CA SER A 40 -15.05 -15.44 -30.67
C SER A 40 -16.42 -14.87 -30.34
N CYS A 41 -16.74 -13.73 -30.95
CA CYS A 41 -17.99 -13.01 -30.78
C CYS A 41 -18.71 -12.89 -32.13
N ASP A 42 -20.03 -12.81 -32.10
CA ASP A 42 -20.83 -12.75 -33.33
C ASP A 42 -20.78 -11.35 -33.97
N THR A 43 -20.58 -10.31 -33.14
CA THR A 43 -20.54 -8.92 -33.59
C THR A 43 -19.26 -8.21 -33.18
N ALA A 44 -18.86 -7.21 -33.97
CA ALA A 44 -17.74 -6.33 -33.66
C ALA A 44 -17.93 -5.58 -32.33
N GLY A 45 -19.17 -5.17 -32.01
CA GLY A 45 -19.49 -4.51 -30.74
C GLY A 45 -19.26 -5.41 -29.53
N GLN A 46 -19.68 -6.68 -29.60
CA GLN A 46 -19.41 -7.66 -28.55
C GLN A 46 -17.91 -7.92 -28.39
N ALA A 47 -17.16 -8.02 -29.50
CA ALA A 47 -15.70 -8.16 -29.42
C ALA A 47 -15.05 -6.96 -28.71
N LEU A 48 -15.41 -5.72 -29.05
CA LEU A 48 -14.86 -4.56 -28.35
C LEU A 48 -15.22 -4.54 -26.86
N ALA A 49 -16.45 -4.92 -26.51
CA ALA A 49 -16.87 -5.02 -25.11
C ALA A 49 -16.06 -6.07 -24.35
N GLU A 50 -15.85 -7.25 -24.93
CA GLU A 50 -15.06 -8.32 -24.32
C GLU A 50 -13.58 -7.94 -24.17
N ALA A 51 -13.01 -7.22 -25.14
CA ALA A 51 -11.65 -6.69 -25.06
C ALA A 51 -11.49 -5.70 -23.89
N LYS A 52 -12.44 -4.77 -23.73
CA LYS A 52 -12.45 -3.82 -22.61
C LYS A 52 -12.59 -4.52 -21.28
N GLU A 53 -13.51 -5.48 -21.19
CA GLU A 53 -13.75 -6.24 -19.98
C GLU A 53 -12.53 -7.09 -19.58
N CYS A 54 -11.84 -7.71 -20.55
CA CYS A 54 -10.59 -8.42 -20.30
C CYS A 54 -9.51 -7.48 -19.72
N VAL A 55 -9.30 -6.32 -20.33
CA VAL A 55 -8.35 -5.32 -19.83
C VAL A 55 -8.76 -4.83 -18.43
N ARG A 56 -10.05 -4.63 -18.17
CA ARG A 56 -10.55 -4.22 -16.84
C ARG A 56 -10.18 -5.23 -15.76
N ARG A 57 -10.30 -6.54 -16.03
CA ARG A 57 -9.90 -7.60 -15.09
C ARG A 57 -8.38 -7.66 -14.88
N ILE A 58 -7.59 -7.42 -15.93
CA ILE A 58 -6.13 -7.38 -15.83
C ILE A 58 -5.68 -6.20 -14.96
N LEU A 59 -6.25 -5.02 -15.18
CA LEU A 59 -5.84 -3.80 -14.48
C LEU A 59 -6.46 -3.66 -13.08
N ASN A 60 -7.58 -4.35 -12.80
CA ASN A 60 -8.22 -4.38 -11.50
C ASN A 60 -8.29 -5.82 -10.97
N PRO A 61 -7.15 -6.42 -10.59
CA PRO A 61 -7.17 -7.74 -9.96
C PRO A 61 -7.91 -7.68 -8.61
N GLU A 62 -8.56 -8.77 -8.23
CA GLU A 62 -9.20 -8.90 -6.93
C GLU A 62 -8.15 -8.78 -5.82
N ILE A 63 -8.28 -7.77 -4.96
CA ILE A 63 -7.47 -7.64 -3.75
C ILE A 63 -8.02 -8.63 -2.73
N ARG A 64 -7.20 -9.62 -2.35
CA ARG A 64 -7.54 -10.59 -1.31
C ARG A 64 -6.73 -10.30 -0.06
N ALA A 65 -7.41 -10.27 1.08
CA ALA A 65 -6.75 -10.31 2.39
C ALA A 65 -6.71 -11.77 2.85
N GLU A 66 -5.51 -12.27 3.15
CA GLU A 66 -5.33 -13.57 3.78
C GLU A 66 -5.10 -13.33 5.28
N MET A 67 -5.91 -13.95 6.13
CA MET A 67 -5.63 -14.00 7.57
C MET A 67 -4.66 -15.15 7.81
N ALA A 68 -3.42 -14.82 8.18
CA ALA A 68 -2.49 -15.83 8.69
C ALA A 68 -3.03 -16.40 10.02
N GLU A 69 -3.10 -17.73 10.13
CA GLU A 69 -3.55 -18.43 11.36
C GLU A 69 -2.62 -18.19 12.56
N ALA A 70 -1.35 -17.89 12.29
CA ALA A 70 -0.41 -17.50 13.31
C ALA A 70 -0.64 -16.02 13.66
N VAL A 71 -0.95 -15.72 14.92
CA VAL A 71 -0.78 -14.37 15.47
C VAL A 71 0.66 -13.96 15.16
N PRO A 72 0.90 -13.02 14.22
CA PRO A 72 2.26 -12.61 13.93
C PRO A 72 2.81 -12.06 15.24
N LYS A 73 3.96 -12.59 15.68
CA LYS A 73 4.68 -12.05 16.83
C LYS A 73 4.90 -10.57 16.51
N VAL A 74 4.15 -9.69 17.18
CA VAL A 74 4.23 -8.25 16.94
C VAL A 74 5.69 -7.87 17.18
N PRO A 75 6.40 -7.36 16.15
CA PRO A 75 7.79 -6.97 16.33
C PRO A 75 7.90 -5.97 17.48
N ASP A 76 8.96 -6.05 18.28
CA ASP A 76 9.09 -5.26 19.49
C ASP A 76 8.97 -3.74 19.25
N PHE A 77 9.32 -3.27 18.04
CA PHE A 77 9.17 -1.87 17.62
C PHE A 77 7.72 -1.43 17.36
N LEU A 78 6.78 -2.37 17.18
CA LEU A 78 5.34 -2.13 17.09
C LEU A 78 4.61 -2.45 18.39
N ASN A 79 5.32 -2.88 19.44
CA ASN A 79 4.73 -3.15 20.75
C ASN A 79 4.60 -1.84 21.55
N PRO A 80 3.38 -1.35 21.82
CA PRO A 80 3.17 -0.09 22.51
C PRO A 80 3.79 -0.05 23.92
N GLU A 81 3.87 -1.19 24.60
CA GLU A 81 4.43 -1.28 25.95
C GLU A 81 5.96 -1.11 25.96
N ILE A 82 6.63 -1.66 24.95
CA ILE A 82 8.09 -1.51 24.76
C ILE A 82 8.40 -0.07 24.40
N TRP A 83 7.62 0.52 23.48
CA TRP A 83 7.75 1.93 23.11
C TRP A 83 7.60 2.87 24.31
N ASP A 84 6.56 2.68 25.14
CA ASP A 84 6.33 3.51 26.31
C ASP A 84 7.43 3.36 27.37
N ARG A 85 7.98 2.16 27.53
CA ARG A 85 9.11 1.91 28.44
C ARG A 85 10.36 2.66 27.97
N ASP A 86 10.71 2.54 26.70
CA ASP A 86 11.89 3.17 26.12
C ASP A 86 11.78 4.70 26.14
N ARG A 87 10.59 5.24 25.85
CA ARG A 87 10.32 6.67 25.95
C ARG A 87 10.49 7.18 27.38
N LYS A 88 9.92 6.50 28.38
CA LYS A 88 10.09 6.88 29.79
C LYS A 88 11.55 6.79 30.24
N ALA A 89 12.28 5.78 29.78
CA ALA A 89 13.70 5.64 30.10
C ALA A 89 14.53 6.79 29.52
N ARG A 90 14.25 7.20 28.27
CA ARG A 90 14.87 8.38 27.65
C ARG A 90 14.52 9.67 28.36
N GLU A 91 13.25 9.88 28.71
CA GLU A 91 12.83 11.08 29.47
C GLU A 91 13.57 11.19 30.83
N VAL A 92 13.79 10.07 31.53
CA VAL A 92 14.56 10.06 32.79
C VAL A 92 16.04 10.36 32.54
N GLN A 93 16.62 9.79 31.49
CA GLN A 93 18.01 10.05 31.13
C GLN A 93 18.22 11.50 30.71
N GLU A 94 17.35 12.05 29.86
CA GLU A 94 17.36 13.46 29.44
C GLU A 94 17.18 14.40 30.64
N GLN A 95 16.33 14.05 31.61
CA GLN A 95 16.21 14.82 32.85
C GLN A 95 17.50 14.79 33.68
N GLN A 96 18.17 13.64 33.78
CA GLN A 96 19.44 13.53 34.50
C GLN A 96 20.58 14.29 33.79
N GLU A 97 20.63 14.24 32.47
CA GLU A 97 21.62 14.95 31.65
C GLU A 97 21.37 16.47 31.62
N ALA A 98 20.11 16.91 31.53
CA ALA A 98 19.76 18.33 31.44
C ALA A 98 19.92 19.08 32.76
N PHE A 99 19.60 18.45 33.89
CA PHE A 99 19.71 19.12 35.20
C PHE A 99 21.06 18.88 35.89
N GLY A 100 21.80 17.83 35.50
CA GLY A 100 22.97 17.39 36.25
C GLY A 100 22.64 17.11 37.74
N THR A 101 23.65 16.75 38.52
CA THR A 101 23.46 16.76 39.99
C THR A 101 23.56 18.21 40.46
N ILE A 102 22.42 18.86 40.71
CA ILE A 102 22.42 20.19 41.31
C ILE A 102 22.84 20.06 42.78
N PHE A 103 24.04 20.56 43.09
CA PHE A 103 24.53 20.64 44.45
C PHE A 103 24.15 21.99 45.06
N VAL A 104 23.36 21.97 46.13
CA VAL A 104 23.13 23.14 46.98
C VAL A 104 23.92 22.92 48.27
N ARG A 105 24.91 23.78 48.55
CA ARG A 105 25.80 23.65 49.72
C ARG A 105 26.42 22.25 49.85
N SER A 106 26.97 21.74 48.75
CA SER A 106 27.68 20.45 48.69
C SER A 106 26.83 19.21 48.95
N LYS A 107 25.49 19.33 48.96
CA LYS A 107 24.56 18.21 49.05
C LYS A 107 23.75 18.08 47.74
N PRO A 108 23.63 16.87 47.17
CA PRO A 108 22.82 16.66 45.97
C PRO A 108 21.34 16.81 46.32
N VAL A 109 20.60 17.60 45.54
CA VAL A 109 19.15 17.83 45.75
C VAL A 109 18.37 17.46 44.49
N LYS A 110 17.26 16.73 44.66
CA LYS A 110 16.30 16.46 43.57
C LYS A 110 15.47 17.70 43.28
N VAL A 111 15.42 18.12 42.03
CA VAL A 111 14.61 19.27 41.59
C VAL A 111 13.21 18.77 41.25
N GLU A 112 12.19 19.27 41.95
CA GLU A 112 10.79 19.06 41.57
C GLU A 112 10.30 20.28 40.79
N LEU A 113 9.87 20.07 39.55
CA LEU A 113 9.32 21.14 38.70
C LEU A 113 7.86 21.41 39.09
N ALA A 114 7.63 22.47 39.86
CA ALA A 114 6.30 22.98 40.12
C ALA A 114 5.74 23.68 38.87
N LYS A 115 4.68 23.12 38.26
CA LYS A 115 3.98 23.75 37.13
C LYS A 115 3.32 25.05 37.57
N ARG A 116 3.98 26.19 37.33
CA ARG A 116 3.34 27.51 37.44
C ARG A 116 2.39 27.68 36.25
N ARG A 117 1.07 27.68 36.53
CA ARG A 117 0.06 28.14 35.56
C ARG A 117 0.36 29.61 35.24
N ALA A 118 0.63 29.91 33.97
CA ALA A 118 0.70 31.28 33.48
C ALA A 118 -0.64 31.97 33.75
N ARG A 119 -0.62 33.09 34.49
CA ARG A 119 -1.79 33.97 34.59
C ARG A 119 -1.93 34.69 33.25
N ALA A 120 -3.16 34.63 32.72
CA ALA A 120 -3.61 35.40 31.56
C ALA A 120 -3.56 36.90 31.83
#